data_AF-A0A3Q1FLK8-F1
#
_entry.id   AF-A0A3Q1FLK8-F1
#
_cell.length_a   1.000
_cell.length_b   1.000
_cell.length_c   1.000
_cell.angle_alpha   90.00
_cell.angle_beta   90.00
_cell.angle_gamma   90.00
#
_symmetry.space_group_name_H-M   'P 1'
#
loop_
_entity.id
_entity.type
_entity.pdbx_description
1 polymer ?
#
loop_
_entity_poly.entity_id
_entity_poly.type
_entity_poly.pdbx_seq_one_letter_code
_entity_poly.pdbx_strand_id
1 'polypeptide(L)'
;VCDNEHLTRRQKDQEWFAYCQQGFSLDSGFALLSKSELTIVSGAPRGGYSGQVAFLKADPKAQRNLSVELVISGPGLASSFGYDVAVVDLDGDG
;
A
#
# COMPACT_ATOMS: atom_id res chain seq x y z
N VAL A 1 8.50 -14.62 0.96
CA VAL A 1 7.20 -15.15 1.47
C VAL A 1 6.34 -13.95 1.81
N CYS A 2 5.04 -13.96 1.52
CA CYS A 2 4.11 -12.87 1.83
C CYS A 2 3.75 -12.81 3.32
N ASP A 3 4.75 -12.80 4.18
CA ASP A 3 4.52 -12.52 5.60
C ASP A 3 4.17 -11.03 5.79
N ASN A 4 3.90 -10.66 7.04
CA ASN A 4 3.49 -9.29 7.36
C ASN A 4 4.63 -8.26 7.19
N GLU A 5 5.88 -8.69 7.05
CA GLU A 5 7.04 -7.81 6.93
C GLU A 5 7.50 -7.61 5.48
N HIS A 6 6.97 -8.41 4.54
CA HIS A 6 7.35 -8.37 3.13
C HIS A 6 7.27 -6.95 2.55
N LEU A 7 6.19 -6.21 2.83
CA LEU A 7 5.98 -4.87 2.27
C LEU A 7 6.86 -3.78 2.90
N THR A 8 7.36 -3.98 4.12
CA THR A 8 8.11 -2.96 4.86
C THR A 8 9.61 -3.19 4.83
N ARG A 9 10.08 -4.46 4.75
CA ARG A 9 11.50 -4.79 4.88
C ARG A 9 12.15 -5.30 3.60
N ARG A 10 11.40 -5.82 2.64
CA ARG A 10 11.99 -6.37 1.42
C ARG A 10 12.36 -5.26 0.44
N GLN A 11 13.42 -5.50 -0.32
CA GLN A 11 13.79 -4.65 -1.43
C GLN A 11 12.66 -4.66 -2.48
N LYS A 12 12.36 -3.49 -3.05
CA LYS A 12 11.31 -3.29 -4.06
C LYS A 12 11.79 -3.75 -5.44
N ASP A 13 12.06 -5.04 -5.57
CA ASP A 13 12.41 -5.72 -6.82
C ASP A 13 11.16 -6.34 -7.49
N GLN A 14 11.35 -7.13 -8.55
CA GLN A 14 10.23 -7.78 -9.24
C GLN A 14 9.47 -8.78 -8.34
N GLU A 15 10.14 -9.42 -7.38
CA GLU A 15 9.49 -10.35 -6.45
C GLU A 15 8.62 -9.61 -5.43
N TRP A 16 9.01 -8.39 -5.08
CA TRP A 16 8.22 -7.51 -4.22
C TRP A 16 6.79 -7.36 -4.74
N PHE A 17 6.64 -7.20 -6.07
CA PHE A 17 5.35 -7.08 -6.74
C PHE A 17 4.66 -8.43 -6.96
N ALA A 18 5.39 -9.39 -7.53
CA ALA A 18 4.79 -10.57 -8.15
C ALA A 18 4.13 -11.53 -7.16
N TYR A 19 4.77 -11.83 -6.02
CA TYR A 19 4.33 -12.92 -5.16
C TYR A 19 3.11 -12.56 -4.30
N CYS A 20 3.04 -11.31 -3.82
CA CYS A 20 1.94 -10.83 -2.97
C CYS A 20 0.84 -10.10 -3.75
N GLN A 21 1.00 -10.03 -5.08
CA GLN A 21 0.17 -9.22 -5.97
C GLN A 21 0.10 -7.76 -5.50
N GLN A 22 1.23 -7.20 -5.10
CA GLN A 22 1.27 -5.79 -4.72
C GLN A 22 1.03 -4.92 -5.96
N GLY A 23 0.10 -3.96 -5.85
CA GLY A 23 -0.37 -3.19 -7.00
C GLY A 23 -1.54 -3.83 -7.74
N PHE A 24 -2.18 -4.85 -7.16
CA PHE A 24 -3.39 -5.45 -7.73
C PHE A 24 -4.52 -4.43 -7.89
N SER A 25 -4.66 -3.56 -6.89
CA SER A 25 -5.52 -2.38 -6.92
C SER A 25 -4.69 -1.15 -6.54
N LEU A 26 -5.07 0.00 -7.09
CA LEU A 26 -4.32 1.25 -6.98
C LEU A 26 -5.28 2.43 -6.98
N ASP A 27 -5.03 3.36 -6.07
CA ASP A 27 -5.63 4.69 -6.08
C ASP A 27 -4.63 5.69 -5.45
N SER A 28 -4.96 6.97 -5.47
CA SER A 28 -4.13 8.01 -4.88
C SER A 28 -4.95 9.20 -4.44
N GLY A 29 -4.47 9.91 -3.42
CA GLY A 29 -5.09 11.14 -2.95
C GLY A 29 -4.07 12.04 -2.27
N PHE A 30 -4.42 13.31 -2.17
CA PHE A 30 -3.69 14.23 -1.31
C PHE A 30 -4.19 14.09 0.13
N ALA A 31 -3.35 14.51 1.08
CA ALA A 31 -3.71 14.68 2.49
C ALA A 31 -4.20 13.45 3.27
N LEU A 32 -4.16 12.27 2.66
CA LEU A 32 -4.44 10.98 3.32
C LEU A 32 -3.63 10.73 4.61
N LEU A 33 -2.37 11.16 4.65
CA LEU A 33 -1.48 11.00 5.81
C LEU A 33 -0.86 12.31 6.30
N SER A 34 -0.64 13.27 5.39
CA SER A 34 -0.05 14.57 5.69
C SER A 34 -0.66 15.63 4.79
N LYS A 35 -1.12 16.75 5.37
CA LYS A 35 -1.67 17.90 4.62
C LYS A 35 -0.67 18.31 3.53
N SER A 36 -1.11 18.38 2.28
CA SER A 36 -0.33 18.70 1.07
C SER A 36 0.61 17.63 0.47
N GLU A 37 0.57 16.38 0.95
CA GLU A 37 1.35 15.29 0.33
C GLU A 37 0.48 14.32 -0.45
N LEU A 38 0.90 13.98 -1.68
CA LEU A 38 0.31 12.89 -2.45
C LEU A 38 0.68 11.57 -1.79
N THR A 39 -0.32 10.74 -1.53
CA THR A 39 -0.15 9.36 -1.06
C THR A 39 -0.74 8.41 -2.08
N ILE A 40 0.03 7.39 -2.46
CA ILE A 40 -0.41 6.30 -3.31
C ILE A 40 -0.89 5.17 -2.39
N VAL A 41 -2.08 4.64 -2.65
CA VAL A 41 -2.67 3.52 -1.92
C VAL A 41 -2.63 2.31 -2.84
N SER A 42 -2.04 1.22 -2.36
CA SER A 42 -1.82 0.03 -3.18
C SER A 42 -2.19 -1.25 -2.44
N GLY A 43 -3.10 -2.00 -3.04
CA GLY A 43 -3.54 -3.30 -2.52
C GLY A 43 -2.57 -4.43 -2.84
N ALA A 44 -2.41 -5.33 -1.88
CA ALA A 44 -1.71 -6.62 -1.97
C ALA A 44 -2.60 -7.71 -1.37
N PRO A 45 -3.59 -8.24 -2.11
CA PRO A 45 -4.58 -9.18 -1.58
C PRO A 45 -4.01 -10.50 -1.06
N ARG A 46 -2.73 -10.81 -1.32
CA ARG A 46 -2.02 -11.98 -0.76
C ARG A 46 -0.99 -11.62 0.31
N GLY A 47 -0.75 -10.33 0.57
CA GLY A 47 0.17 -9.85 1.60
C GLY A 47 -0.28 -10.32 2.98
N GLY A 48 0.65 -10.70 3.85
CA GLY A 48 0.34 -11.14 5.22
C GLY A 48 -0.61 -12.34 5.33
N TYR A 49 -0.81 -13.12 4.26
CA TYR A 49 -1.80 -14.21 4.12
C TYR A 49 -3.28 -13.80 4.21
N SER A 50 -3.60 -12.63 4.79
CA SER A 50 -4.96 -12.09 4.88
C SER A 50 -5.29 -11.07 3.77
N GLY A 51 -4.25 -10.48 3.17
CA GLY A 51 -4.32 -9.29 2.32
C GLY A 51 -3.82 -8.06 3.07
N GLN A 52 -3.19 -7.12 2.36
CA GLN A 52 -2.63 -5.89 2.91
C GLN A 52 -2.89 -4.70 1.99
N VAL A 53 -2.93 -3.50 2.56
CA VAL A 53 -2.96 -2.22 1.83
C VAL A 53 -1.78 -1.38 2.28
N ALA A 54 -0.93 -0.99 1.34
CA ALA A 54 0.23 -0.13 1.58
C ALA A 54 -0.05 1.31 1.16
N PHE A 55 0.37 2.26 1.99
CA PHE A 55 0.39 3.68 1.72
C PHE A 55 1.83 4.07 1.39
N LEU A 56 2.04 4.65 0.22
CA LEU A 56 3.33 4.93 -0.36
C LEU A 56 3.48 6.43 -0.67
N LYS A 57 4.68 6.96 -0.51
CA LYS A 57 5.04 8.33 -0.90
C LYS A 57 6.33 8.33 -1.70
N ALA A 58 6.63 9.44 -2.39
CA ALA A 58 7.94 9.61 -3.00
C ALA A 58 9.02 9.62 -1.91
N ASP A 59 10.10 8.86 -2.10
CA ASP A 59 11.21 8.84 -1.17
C ASP A 59 11.91 10.21 -1.19
N PRO A 60 11.99 10.92 -0.04
CA PRO A 60 12.57 12.26 0.01
C PRO A 60 14.08 12.27 -0.30
N LYS A 61 14.78 11.16 -0.12
CA LYS A 61 16.23 11.01 -0.39
C LYS A 61 16.51 10.50 -1.80
N ALA A 62 15.55 9.78 -2.39
CA ALA A 62 15.67 9.20 -3.72
C ALA A 62 14.36 9.38 -4.48
N GLN A 63 14.09 10.58 -5.01
CA GLN A 63 12.80 10.98 -5.60
C GLN A 63 12.21 10.06 -6.69
N ARG A 64 13.00 9.14 -7.26
CA ARG A 64 12.54 8.13 -8.23
C ARG A 64 12.02 6.84 -7.58
N ASN A 65 12.16 6.72 -6.26
CA ASN A 65 11.72 5.58 -5.48
C ASN A 65 10.50 5.97 -4.64
N LEU A 66 9.75 4.96 -4.21
CA LEU A 66 8.69 5.13 -3.21
C LEU A 66 9.20 4.71 -1.83
N SER A 67 8.75 5.36 -0.76
CA SER A 67 8.80 4.87 0.63
C SER A 67 7.46 4.21 0.99
N VAL A 68 7.48 3.28 1.96
CA VAL A 68 6.25 2.75 2.57
C VAL A 68 6.04 3.47 3.88
N GLU A 69 4.89 4.14 4.04
CA GLU A 69 4.56 4.95 5.21
C GLU A 69 3.69 4.17 6.20
N LEU A 70 2.71 3.43 5.69
CA LEU A 70 1.75 2.66 6.49
C LEU A 70 1.36 1.39 5.75
N VAL A 71 1.15 0.30 6.50
CA VAL A 71 0.55 -0.93 5.99
C VAL A 71 -0.62 -1.32 6.89
N ILE A 72 -1.77 -1.56 6.30
CA ILE A 72 -2.97 -2.07 6.98
C ILE A 72 -3.16 -3.52 6.56
N SER A 73 -3.19 -4.44 7.53
CA SER A 73 -3.42 -5.87 7.29
C SER A 73 -4.90 -6.23 7.41
N GLY A 74 -5.34 -7.14 6.56
CA GLY A 74 -6.69 -7.69 6.58
C GLY A 74 -6.95 -8.50 7.86
N PRO A 75 -8.19 -8.47 8.38
CA PRO A 75 -8.53 -9.11 9.65
C PRO A 75 -8.65 -10.64 9.57
N GLY A 76 -8.81 -11.22 8.38
CA GLY A 76 -9.08 -12.65 8.19
C GLY A 76 -8.16 -13.32 7.17
N LEU A 77 -7.77 -14.57 7.45
CA LEU A 77 -6.97 -15.38 6.53
C LEU A 77 -7.66 -15.52 5.17
N ALA A 78 -6.91 -15.37 4.08
CA ALA A 78 -7.41 -15.48 2.71
C ALA A 78 -8.60 -14.57 2.37
N SER A 79 -8.82 -13.48 3.13
CA SER A 79 -9.93 -12.55 2.90
C SER A 79 -9.77 -11.72 1.62
N SER A 80 -8.57 -11.71 1.03
CA SER A 80 -8.21 -10.86 -0.11
C SER A 80 -8.35 -9.38 0.20
N PHE A 81 -8.05 -8.97 1.45
CA PHE A 81 -8.08 -7.56 1.84
C PHE A 81 -7.14 -6.72 0.96
N GLY A 82 -7.64 -5.61 0.43
CA GLY A 82 -6.93 -4.82 -0.59
C GLY A 82 -7.09 -5.34 -2.03
N TYR A 83 -8.04 -6.25 -2.32
CA TYR A 83 -8.39 -6.63 -3.70
C TYR A 83 -8.89 -5.44 -4.51
N ASP A 84 -9.58 -4.50 -3.88
CA ASP A 84 -10.01 -3.23 -4.47
C ASP A 84 -9.78 -2.10 -3.45
N VAL A 85 -9.50 -0.90 -3.94
CA VAL A 85 -9.30 0.30 -3.11
C VAL A 85 -9.94 1.51 -3.79
N ALA A 86 -10.50 2.40 -2.98
CA ALA A 86 -11.00 3.69 -3.41
C ALA A 86 -10.67 4.74 -2.34
N VAL A 87 -10.18 5.89 -2.78
CA VAL A 87 -9.91 7.05 -1.95
C VAL A 87 -11.05 8.04 -2.15
N VAL A 88 -11.68 8.44 -1.06
CA VAL A 88 -12.80 9.39 -1.06
C VAL A 88 -12.64 10.35 0.11
N ASP A 89 -12.69 11.64 -0.20
CA ASP A 89 -12.85 12.71 0.78
C ASP A 89 -14.35 12.86 1.09
N LEU A 90 -14.76 12.36 2.25
CA LEU A 90 -16.18 12.28 2.63
C LEU A 90 -16.69 13.55 3.33
N ASP A 91 -15.82 14.26 4.04
CA ASP A 91 -16.13 15.47 4.79
C ASP A 91 -15.62 16.76 4.14
N GLY A 92 -14.89 16.65 3.02
CA GLY A 92 -14.48 17.78 2.20
C GLY A 92 -13.31 18.57 2.79
N ASP A 93 -12.51 17.97 3.67
CA ASP A 93 -11.39 18.66 4.33
C ASP A 93 -10.07 18.58 3.54
N GLY A 94 -10.10 17.81 2.45
CA GLY A 94 -9.03 17.67 1.48
C GLY A 94 -7.82 16.98 2.07
#